data_AF-A0A3D3CKR4-F1
#
_entry.id   AF-A0A3D3CKR4-F1
#
_cell.length_a   1.000
_cell.length_b   1.000
_cell.length_c   1.000
_cell.angle_alpha   90.00
_cell.angle_beta   90.00
_cell.angle_gamma   90.00
#
_symmetry.space_group_name_H-M   'P 1'
#
loop_
_entity.id
_entity.type
_entity.pdbx_description
1 polymer ?
#
loop_
_entity_poly.entity_id
_entity_poly.type
_entity_poly.pdbx_seq_one_letter_code
_entity_poly.pdbx_strand_id
1 'polypeptide(L)'
;MLRKGTLLRLIDAVSEKALSNGSLLPISTVSEYVDDNGVRFVVRILSNLVRKDEDRLKRAQEKRGNPFLPYEKELFVADLGPTHLALLNKFNVME
;
A
#
# COMPACT_ATOMS: atom_id res chain seq x y z
N MET A 1 14.84 18.51 -0.14
CA MET A 1 14.15 18.43 -1.44
C MET A 1 14.47 17.10 -2.09
N LEU A 2 13.46 16.37 -2.58
CA LEU A 2 13.65 15.12 -3.30
C LEU A 2 14.53 15.34 -4.55
N ARG A 3 15.54 14.49 -4.74
CA ARG A 3 16.38 14.54 -5.95
C ARG A 3 15.62 13.91 -7.12
N LYS A 4 15.63 14.57 -8.28
CA LYS A 4 15.00 14.04 -9.50
C LYS A 4 15.58 12.65 -9.82
N GLY A 5 14.70 11.70 -10.13
CA GLY A 5 15.07 10.32 -10.48
C GLY A 5 15.33 9.39 -9.29
N THR A 6 15.16 9.83 -8.04
CA THR A 6 15.41 8.96 -6.87
C THR A 6 14.15 8.40 -6.21
N LEU A 7 12.96 8.77 -6.67
CA LEU A 7 11.69 8.42 -6.01
C LEU A 7 11.48 6.91 -5.93
N LEU A 8 11.66 6.18 -7.03
CA LEU A 8 11.45 4.73 -7.07
C LEU A 8 12.33 4.01 -6.03
N ARG A 9 13.62 4.34 -6.00
CA ARG A 9 14.56 3.79 -5.01
C ARG A 9 14.15 4.07 -3.57
N LEU A 10 13.53 5.22 -3.29
CA LEU A 10 13.01 5.54 -1.96
C LEU A 10 11.75 4.73 -1.64
N ILE A 11 10.86 4.55 -2.63
CA ILE A 11 9.68 3.68 -2.48
C ILE A 11 10.12 2.27 -2.12
N ASP A 12 11.11 1.71 -2.83
CA ASP A 12 11.62 0.35 -2.59
C ASP A 12 12.19 0.23 -1.16
N ALA A 13 13.09 1.15 -0.78
CA ALA A 13 13.73 1.13 0.53
C ALA A 13 12.75 1.30 1.70
N VAL A 14 11.76 2.19 1.55
CA VAL A 14 10.72 2.40 2.58
C VAL A 14 9.77 1.20 2.62
N SER A 15 9.45 0.59 1.47
CA SER A 15 8.59 -0.60 1.41
C SER A 15 9.24 -1.79 2.11
N GLU A 16 10.51 -2.09 1.83
CA GLU A 16 11.26 -3.16 2.50
C GLU A 16 11.30 -2.96 4.03
N LYS A 17 11.58 -1.72 4.47
CA LYS A 17 11.59 -1.38 5.90
C LYS A 17 10.20 -1.51 6.53
N ALA A 18 9.15 -1.03 5.84
CA ALA A 18 7.79 -1.05 6.36
C ALA A 18 7.19 -2.46 6.37
N LEU A 19 7.60 -3.32 5.44
CA LEU A 19 7.26 -4.74 5.47
C LEU A 19 7.94 -5.44 6.64
N SER A 20 9.26 -5.25 6.80
CA SER A 20 10.03 -5.92 7.85
C SER A 20 9.63 -5.50 9.27
N ASN A 21 9.21 -4.25 9.48
CA ASN A 21 8.71 -3.79 10.78
C ASN A 21 7.19 -3.99 10.97
N GLY A 22 6.49 -4.48 9.95
CA GLY A 22 5.06 -4.77 10.00
C GLY A 22 4.14 -3.55 10.01
N SER A 23 4.60 -2.38 9.56
CA SER A 23 3.77 -1.20 9.33
C SER A 23 3.06 -1.24 7.96
N LEU A 24 3.69 -1.83 6.93
CA LEU A 24 3.07 -2.12 5.64
C LEU A 24 2.39 -3.49 5.65
N LEU A 25 1.12 -3.53 5.26
CA LEU A 25 0.23 -4.67 5.42
C LEU A 25 -0.42 -5.03 4.07
N PRO A 26 0.33 -5.56 3.10
CA PRO A 26 -0.25 -5.95 1.82
C PRO A 26 -1.36 -6.98 2.01
N ILE A 27 -2.43 -6.83 1.25
CA ILE A 27 -3.53 -7.80 1.20
C ILE A 27 -3.20 -8.77 0.08
N SER A 28 -3.10 -10.06 0.42
CA SER A 28 -2.83 -11.09 -0.58
C SER A 28 -4.01 -11.19 -1.57
N THR A 29 -3.67 -11.18 -2.85
CA THR A 29 -4.63 -11.42 -3.94
C THR A 29 -4.10 -12.48 -4.87
N VAL A 30 -5.00 -13.20 -5.54
CA VAL A 30 -4.68 -13.93 -6.77
C VAL A 30 -5.26 -13.16 -7.95
N SER A 31 -4.64 -13.29 -9.11
CA SER A 31 -5.05 -12.54 -10.30
C SER A 31 -5.38 -13.47 -11.45
N GLU A 32 -6.49 -13.19 -12.12
CA GLU A 32 -6.94 -13.91 -13.31
C GLU A 32 -7.17 -12.92 -14.46
N TYR A 33 -6.90 -13.35 -15.68
CA TYR A 33 -7.19 -12.57 -16.87
C TYR A 33 -8.53 -13.02 -17.46
N VAL A 34 -9.41 -12.06 -17.73
CA VAL A 34 -10.70 -12.30 -18.38
C VAL A 34 -10.74 -11.51 -19.67
N ASP A 35 -10.96 -12.19 -20.79
CA ASP A 35 -11.16 -11.55 -22.09
C ASP A 35 -12.67 -11.45 -22.35
N ASP A 36 -13.20 -10.23 -22.52
CA ASP A 36 -14.61 -9.99 -22.83
C ASP A 36 -14.76 -8.86 -23.86
N ASN A 37 -15.56 -9.08 -24.91
CA ASN A 37 -15.79 -8.13 -26.00
C ASN A 37 -14.52 -7.48 -26.58
N GLY A 38 -13.42 -8.23 -26.67
CA GLY A 38 -12.13 -7.75 -27.20
C GLY A 38 -11.30 -6.92 -26.20
N VAL A 39 -11.72 -6.84 -24.94
CA VAL A 39 -10.98 -6.17 -23.86
C VAL A 39 -10.45 -7.22 -22.89
N ARG A 40 -9.17 -7.11 -22.54
CA ARG A 40 -8.53 -7.95 -21.52
C ARG A 40 -8.58 -7.25 -20.16
N PHE A 41 -9.24 -7.88 -19.20
CA PHE A 41 -9.33 -7.46 -17.82
C PHE A 41 -8.33 -8.23 -16.95
N VAL A 42 -7.85 -7.58 -15.89
CA VAL A 42 -7.14 -8.23 -14.78
C VAL A 42 -8.06 -8.20 -13.58
N VAL A 43 -8.58 -9.36 -13.20
CA VAL A 43 -9.43 -9.52 -12.02
C VAL A 43 -8.54 -9.90 -10.85
N ARG A 44 -8.49 -9.05 -9.82
CA ARG A 44 -7.80 -9.34 -8.56
C ARG A 44 -8.80 -9.84 -7.54
N ILE A 45 -8.59 -11.06 -7.08
CA ILE A 45 -9.46 -11.74 -6.12
C ILE A 45 -8.70 -11.78 -4.81
N LEU A 46 -9.32 -11.30 -3.72
CA LEU A 46 -8.72 -11.43 -2.39
C LEU A 46 -8.49 -12.91 -2.09
N SER A 47 -7.24 -13.30 -1.89
CA SER A 47 -6.89 -14.64 -1.43
C SER A 47 -7.61 -14.85 -0.10
N ASN A 48 -8.45 -15.89 -0.01
CA ASN A 48 -9.30 -16.22 1.15
C ASN A 48 -8.81 -15.54 2.42
N LEU A 49 -9.50 -14.45 2.80
CA LEU A 49 -9.10 -13.51 3.85
C LEU A 49 -8.56 -14.33 5.03
N VAL A 50 -7.23 -14.44 5.14
CA VAL A 50 -6.63 -15.22 6.22
C VAL A 50 -7.13 -14.51 7.46
N ARG A 51 -7.79 -15.20 8.40
CA ARG A 51 -8.39 -14.56 9.61
C ARG A 51 -7.45 -13.53 10.27
N LYS A 52 -6.14 -13.75 10.14
CA LYS A 52 -5.06 -12.86 10.57
C LYS A 52 -5.07 -11.47 9.91
N ASP A 53 -5.41 -11.37 8.63
CA ASP A 53 -5.50 -10.11 7.89
C ASP A 53 -6.77 -9.34 8.28
N GLU A 54 -7.90 -10.03 8.45
CA GLU A 54 -9.14 -9.41 8.97
C GLU A 54 -8.95 -8.76 10.34
N ASP A 55 -8.36 -9.50 11.28
CA ASP A 55 -8.15 -9.00 12.64
C ASP A 55 -7.19 -7.81 12.66
N ARG A 56 -6.18 -7.82 11.77
CA ARG A 56 -5.22 -6.71 11.61
C ARG A 56 -5.86 -5.48 10.97
N LEU A 57 -6.71 -5.66 9.97
CA LEU A 57 -7.50 -4.61 9.31
C LEU A 57 -8.48 -3.98 10.31
N LYS A 58 -9.21 -4.79 11.08
CA LYS A 58 -10.17 -4.31 12.09
C LYS A 58 -9.49 -3.44 13.15
N ARG A 59 -8.38 -3.91 13.73
CA ARG A 59 -7.59 -3.12 14.71
C ARG A 59 -7.05 -1.81 14.14
N ALA A 60 -6.71 -1.78 12.85
CA ALA A 60 -6.26 -0.56 12.21
C ALA A 60 -7.42 0.40 11.88
N GLN A 61 -8.60 -0.13 11.54
CA GLN A 61 -9.82 0.64 11.29
C GLN A 61 -10.42 1.26 12.56
N GLU A 62 -10.13 0.71 13.75
CA GLU A 62 -10.55 1.29 15.04
C GLU A 62 -10.00 2.71 15.27
N LYS A 63 -8.92 3.11 14.57
CA LYS A 63 -8.46 4.50 14.54
C LYS A 63 -9.42 5.35 13.69
N ARG A 64 -10.47 5.88 14.32
CA ARG A 64 -11.37 6.89 13.71
C ARG A 64 -10.60 8.20 13.50
N GLY A 65 -10.37 8.60 12.24
CA GLY A 65 -9.68 9.85 11.90
C GLY A 65 -9.36 9.96 10.41
N ASN A 66 -8.77 11.08 10.00
CA ASN A 66 -8.27 11.24 8.64
C ASN A 66 -7.13 10.23 8.41
N PRO A 67 -7.24 9.29 7.45
CA PRO A 67 -6.22 8.26 7.24
C PRO A 67 -4.88 8.84 6.76
N PHE A 68 -4.87 10.09 6.30
CA PHE A 68 -3.67 10.81 5.90
C PHE A 68 -3.07 11.64 7.02
N LEU A 69 -3.76 11.88 8.15
CA LEU A 69 -3.26 12.76 9.21
C LEU A 69 -3.70 12.33 10.62
N PRO A 70 -2.75 12.15 11.57
CA PRO A 70 -1.31 12.02 11.34
C PRO A 70 -1.01 10.71 10.62
N TYR A 71 -0.20 10.76 9.55
CA TYR A 71 0.25 9.55 8.86
C TYR A 71 1.35 8.82 9.67
N GLU A 72 1.50 7.53 9.43
CA GLU A 72 2.57 6.71 10.03
C GLU A 72 3.91 7.06 9.38
N LYS A 73 4.92 7.37 10.19
CA LYS A 73 6.24 7.78 9.69
C LYS A 73 6.93 6.66 8.92
N GLU A 74 6.59 5.42 9.25
CA GLU A 74 7.08 4.21 8.62
C GLU A 74 6.54 4.05 7.19
N LEU A 75 5.44 4.73 6.84
CA LEU A 75 4.86 4.72 5.50
C LEU A 75 5.21 5.97 4.70
N PHE A 76 5.92 6.93 5.29
CA PHE A 76 6.33 8.15 4.59
C PHE A 76 7.53 7.89 3.69
N VAL A 77 7.40 8.26 2.42
CA VAL A 77 8.46 8.09 1.41
C VAL A 77 9.28 9.36 1.28
N ALA A 78 8.64 10.48 0.92
CA ALA A 78 9.30 11.76 0.72
C ALA A 78 8.29 12.90 0.53
N ASP A 79 8.72 14.13 0.77
CA ASP A 79 8.06 15.33 0.24
C ASP A 79 8.30 15.44 -1.28
N LEU A 80 7.24 15.61 -2.05
CA LEU A 80 7.26 15.79 -3.51
C LEU A 80 7.28 17.28 -3.91
N GLY A 81 7.43 18.17 -2.94
CA GLY A 81 7.40 19.62 -3.12
C GLY A 81 6.75 20.30 -1.91
N PRO A 82 6.36 21.58 -2.04
CA PRO A 82 5.74 22.32 -0.94
C PRO A 82 4.32 21.86 -0.59
N THR A 83 3.66 21.16 -1.52
CA THR A 83 2.21 20.91 -1.47
C THR A 83 1.83 19.43 -1.38
N HIS A 84 2.78 18.53 -1.65
CA HIS A 84 2.50 17.10 -1.74
C HIS A 84 3.61 16.29 -1.08
N LEU A 85 3.22 15.16 -0.54
CA LEU A 85 4.10 14.12 -0.03
C LEU A 85 3.66 12.76 -0.58
N ALA A 86 4.57 11.80 -0.55
CA ALA A 86 4.33 10.42 -0.95
C ALA A 86 4.23 9.52 0.29
N LEU A 87 3.13 8.77 0.37
CA LEU A 87 2.92 7.73 1.38
C LEU A 87 2.75 6.38 0.70
N LEU A 88 3.21 5.31 1.35
CA LEU A 88 2.81 3.96 1.01
C LEU A 88 1.36 3.71 1.44
N ASN A 89 0.58 3.08 0.57
CA ASN A 89 -0.72 2.57 0.95
C ASN A 89 -0.53 1.38 1.91
N LYS A 90 -0.92 1.58 3.18
CA LYS A 90 -0.81 0.61 4.26
C LYS A 90 -1.39 -0.76 3.90
N PHE A 91 -2.49 -0.79 3.15
CA PHE A 91 -3.23 -1.97 2.76
C PHE A 91 -3.28 -2.12 1.24
N ASN A 92 -2.11 -2.14 0.61
CA ASN A 92 -2.04 -2.28 -0.85
C ASN A 92 -2.34 -3.72 -1.29
N VAL A 93 -2.81 -3.87 -2.52
CA VAL A 93 -3.20 -5.16 -3.14
C VAL A 93 -2.26 -5.53 -4.30
N MET A 94 -1.07 -4.93 -4.33
CA MET A 94 -0.13 -5.05 -5.44
C MET A 94 1.03 -5.96 -5.03
N GLU A 95 1.46 -6.82 -5.96
CA GLU A 95 2.63 -7.69 -5.84
C GLU A 95 3.88 -7.02 -6.39
#